data_AF-A0A7C4H1K3-F1
#
_entry.id   AF-A0A7C4H1K3-F1
#
_cell.length_a   1.000
_cell.length_b   1.000
_cell.length_c   1.000
_cell.angle_alpha   90.00
_cell.angle_beta   90.00
_cell.angle_gamma   90.00
#
_symmetry.space_group_name_H-M   'P 1'
#
loop_
_entity.id
_entity.type
_entity.pdbx_description
1 polymer ?
#
loop_
_entity_poly.entity_id
_entity_poly.type
_entity_poly.pdbx_seq_one_letter_code
_entity_poly.pdbx_strand_id
1 'polypeptide(L)'
;MPNPVQKNSSYLNSMSTTDTRTRVEDTCPSSGLCPLCIKECPFICEVSLSAFRGREALYPDPKMFGKSTAGSLKDYGLDWSHFNIKARLLGAEGIDPNPDIALFPNVDVETSVAGIPLKIPVIIG
;
A
#
# COMPACT_ATOMS: atom_id res chain seq x y z
N MET A 1 -12.81 26.90 5.47
CA MET A 1 -13.50 25.91 4.61
C MET A 1 -13.20 26.28 3.16
N PRO A 2 -12.85 25.32 2.28
CA PRO A 2 -13.54 24.05 2.18
C PRO A 2 -12.59 22.87 2.42
N ASN A 3 -13.08 21.78 3.01
CA ASN A 3 -12.38 20.51 2.94
C ASN A 3 -13.36 19.46 2.40
N PRO A 4 -13.63 19.45 1.08
CA PRO A 4 -14.11 18.26 0.44
C PRO A 4 -12.85 17.59 -0.09
N VAL A 5 -12.20 16.79 0.77
CA VAL A 5 -11.26 15.76 0.29
C VAL A 5 -12.00 15.04 -0.82
N GLN A 6 -11.60 15.30 -2.06
CA GLN A 6 -12.29 14.73 -3.21
C GLN A 6 -12.08 13.23 -3.15
N LYS A 7 -13.18 12.49 -3.33
CA LYS A 7 -13.14 11.05 -3.59
C LYS A 7 -12.01 10.81 -4.61
N ASN A 8 -10.98 10.07 -4.20
CA ASN A 8 -9.85 9.61 -5.02
C ASN A 8 -8.57 10.47 -5.02
N SER A 9 -8.36 11.39 -4.09
CA SER A 9 -7.05 12.06 -3.92
C SER A 9 -6.74 12.38 -2.45
N SER A 10 -6.59 11.34 -1.64
CA SER A 10 -5.97 11.44 -0.33
C SER A 10 -4.49 11.81 -0.49
N TYR A 11 -4.19 13.10 -0.53
CA TYR A 11 -2.88 13.69 -0.23
C TYR A 11 -1.68 13.02 -0.93
N LEU A 12 -1.78 12.69 -2.22
CA LEU A 12 -0.67 12.02 -2.91
C LEU A 12 0.60 12.90 -2.90
N ASN A 13 1.73 12.34 -2.46
CA ASN A 13 3.00 13.03 -2.16
C ASN A 13 2.93 14.16 -1.12
N SER A 14 1.98 14.06 -0.19
CA SER A 14 1.89 14.89 1.02
C SER A 14 1.46 14.04 2.21
N MET A 15 2.11 14.19 3.35
CA MET A 15 1.85 13.36 4.50
C MET A 15 2.06 14.18 5.78
N SER A 16 1.06 14.16 6.66
CA SER A 16 1.09 14.95 7.89
C SER A 16 2.15 14.48 8.89
N THR A 17 2.55 13.19 8.86
CA THR A 17 3.58 12.66 9.74
C THR A 17 5.00 13.10 9.35
N THR A 18 5.22 13.47 8.09
CA THR A 18 6.51 13.98 7.58
C THR A 18 6.49 15.50 7.35
N ASP A 19 5.37 16.16 7.67
CA ASP A 19 5.11 17.58 7.42
C ASP A 19 5.31 18.00 5.95
N THR A 20 5.04 17.07 5.03
CA THR A 20 5.17 17.33 3.59
C THR A 20 3.86 17.78 2.96
N ARG A 21 3.97 18.67 1.97
CA ARG A 21 2.82 19.17 1.21
C ARG A 21 3.17 19.44 -0.24
N THR A 22 2.20 19.23 -1.12
CA THR A 22 2.30 19.61 -2.53
C THR A 22 2.13 21.12 -2.69
N ARG A 23 2.67 21.66 -3.79
CA ARG A 23 2.56 23.09 -4.13
C ARG A 23 1.14 23.49 -4.56
N VAL A 24 0.41 22.55 -5.16
CA VAL A 24 -0.96 22.72 -5.68
C VAL A 24 -1.80 21.51 -5.31
N GLU A 25 -3.11 21.68 -5.36
CA GLU A 25 -4.10 20.67 -4.96
C GLU A 25 -4.44 19.67 -6.07
N ASP A 26 -4.31 20.07 -7.34
CA ASP A 26 -4.62 19.27 -8.53
C ASP A 26 -3.51 18.28 -8.90
N THR A 27 -3.11 17.46 -7.92
CA THR A 27 -2.03 16.48 -8.09
C THR A 27 -2.42 15.33 -9.03
N CYS A 28 -1.43 14.77 -9.71
CA CYS A 28 -1.59 13.59 -10.56
C CYS A 28 -2.06 12.40 -9.71
N PRO A 29 -3.19 11.74 -10.04
CA PRO A 29 -3.76 10.69 -9.20
C PRO A 29 -2.91 9.41 -9.14
N SER A 30 -2.03 9.18 -10.11
CA SER A 30 -1.15 8.00 -10.13
C SER A 30 0.19 8.23 -9.44
N SER A 31 0.80 9.40 -9.66
CA SER A 31 2.15 9.71 -9.14
C SER A 31 2.16 10.58 -7.89
N GLY A 32 1.11 11.37 -7.65
CA GLY A 32 1.04 12.42 -6.64
C GLY A 32 1.82 13.69 -6.96
N LEU A 33 2.45 13.80 -8.12
CA LEU A 33 3.18 15.01 -8.48
C LEU A 33 2.20 16.14 -8.80
N CYS A 34 2.60 17.38 -8.51
CA CYS A 34 1.95 18.54 -9.11
C CYS A 34 1.99 18.44 -10.64
N PRO A 35 1.02 18.99 -11.39
CA PRO A 35 1.01 18.95 -12.86
C PRO A 35 2.28 19.49 -13.50
N LEU A 36 3.00 20.36 -12.78
CA LEU A 36 4.32 20.86 -13.17
C LEU A 36 5.31 20.77 -11.99
N CYS A 37 6.35 19.96 -12.15
CA CYS A 37 7.51 19.94 -11.25
C CYS A 37 8.54 20.97 -11.75
N ILE A 38 8.93 21.90 -10.89
CA ILE A 38 9.89 22.97 -11.21
C ILE A 38 11.08 22.88 -10.29
N LYS A 39 12.26 23.28 -10.79
CA LYS A 39 13.51 23.25 -10.05
C LYS A 39 13.46 24.17 -8.83
N GLU A 40 12.92 25.38 -8.98
CA GLU A 40 12.81 26.37 -7.91
C GLU A 40 11.50 26.24 -7.12
N CYS A 41 11.11 25.02 -6.73
CA CYS A 41 9.92 24.79 -5.92
C CYS A 41 10.23 25.07 -4.43
N PRO A 42 9.54 26.02 -3.76
CA PRO A 42 9.79 26.32 -2.35
C PRO A 42 9.03 25.39 -1.37
N PHE A 43 8.24 24.45 -1.89
CA PHE A 43 7.44 23.51 -1.10
C PHE A 43 8.16 22.16 -0.98
N ILE A 44 8.13 21.59 0.23
CA ILE A 44 8.70 20.27 0.52
C ILE A 44 7.57 19.23 0.40
N CYS A 45 7.44 18.63 -0.79
CA CYS A 45 6.65 17.41 -0.97
C CYS A 45 7.51 16.16 -0.68
N GLU A 46 6.90 14.97 -0.59
CA GLU A 46 7.63 13.71 -0.34
C GLU A 46 8.80 13.47 -1.30
N VAL A 47 8.64 13.83 -2.58
CA VAL A 47 9.71 13.72 -3.59
C VAL A 47 10.86 14.68 -3.30
N SER A 48 10.56 15.91 -2.91
CA SER A 48 11.59 16.90 -2.55
C SER A 48 12.30 16.50 -1.26
N LEU A 49 11.55 16.08 -0.24
CA LEU A 49 12.12 15.58 1.02
C LEU A 49 13.04 14.39 0.78
N SER A 50 12.62 13.44 -0.06
CA SER A 50 13.43 12.28 -0.46
C SER A 50 14.71 12.69 -1.19
N ALA A 51 14.65 13.70 -2.07
CA ALA A 51 15.83 14.20 -2.77
C ALA A 51 16.84 14.87 -1.82
N PHE A 52 16.37 15.61 -0.82
CA PHE A 52 17.24 16.32 0.13
C PHE A 52 17.76 15.45 1.26
N ARG A 53 16.92 14.57 1.82
CA ARG A 53 17.21 13.84 3.07
C ARG A 53 17.32 12.33 2.89
N GLY A 54 16.95 11.80 1.72
CA GLY A 54 17.19 10.41 1.31
C GLY A 54 16.90 9.39 2.41
N ARG A 55 17.96 8.78 2.95
CA ARG A 55 17.87 7.75 3.99
C ARG A 55 17.21 8.22 5.29
N GLU A 56 17.36 9.50 5.64
CA GLU A 56 16.74 10.04 6.86
C GLU A 56 15.21 10.17 6.72
N ALA A 57 14.71 10.29 5.50
CA ALA A 57 13.29 10.38 5.18
C ALA A 57 12.65 9.02 4.86
N LEU A 58 13.40 7.92 4.98
CA LEU A 58 12.90 6.58 4.68
C LEU A 58 11.77 6.16 5.64
N TYR A 59 11.82 6.62 6.88
CA TYR A 59 10.79 6.37 7.88
C TYR A 59 10.02 7.66 8.18
N PRO A 60 8.67 7.63 8.15
CA PRO A 60 7.86 8.82 8.43
C PRO A 60 8.18 9.48 9.78
N ASP A 61 8.43 8.67 10.81
CA ASP A 61 8.99 9.12 12.08
C ASP A 61 10.21 8.24 12.44
N PRO A 62 11.44 8.75 12.32
CA PRO A 62 12.65 8.02 12.68
C PRO A 62 12.67 7.52 14.14
N LYS A 63 11.99 8.20 15.07
CA LYS A 63 11.93 7.77 16.48
C LYS A 63 11.13 6.49 16.66
N MET A 64 10.25 6.19 15.72
CA MET A 64 9.41 4.99 15.70
C MET A 64 10.00 3.87 14.85
N PHE A 65 11.23 4.01 14.36
CA PHE A 65 11.94 2.97 13.63
C PHE A 65 11.91 1.63 14.38
N GLY A 66 11.48 0.57 13.68
CA GLY A 66 11.33 -0.78 14.24
C GLY A 66 10.16 -0.97 15.22
N LYS A 67 9.38 0.08 15.51
CA LYS A 67 8.22 0.06 16.42
C LYS A 67 6.91 0.47 15.76
N SER A 68 6.95 1.05 14.56
CA SER A 68 5.77 1.46 13.80
C SER A 68 5.67 0.74 12.46
N THR A 69 4.43 0.46 12.05
CA THR A 69 4.08 0.14 10.66
C THR A 69 3.48 1.38 10.01
N ALA A 70 3.90 1.72 8.79
CA ALA A 70 3.32 2.83 8.03
C ALA A 70 2.20 2.33 7.12
N GLY A 71 1.06 3.05 7.11
CA GLY A 71 -0.02 2.82 6.17
C GLY A 71 0.15 3.68 4.91
N SER A 72 -0.33 3.17 3.77
CA SER A 72 -0.42 3.98 2.56
C SER A 72 -1.58 4.96 2.65
N LEU A 73 -1.35 6.21 2.25
CA LEU A 73 -2.40 7.21 2.07
C LEU A 73 -2.98 7.21 0.66
N LYS A 74 -2.53 6.33 -0.24
CA LYS A 74 -3.02 6.29 -1.63
C LYS A 74 -4.37 5.58 -1.70
N ASP A 75 -5.28 6.14 -2.49
CA ASP A 75 -6.49 5.42 -2.90
C ASP A 75 -6.15 4.49 -4.06
N TYR A 76 -6.16 3.19 -3.79
CA TYR A 76 -5.88 2.16 -4.80
C TYR A 76 -7.11 1.82 -5.66
N GLY A 77 -8.26 2.46 -5.41
CA GLY A 77 -9.53 2.25 -6.10
C GLY A 77 -10.25 0.96 -5.69
N LEU A 78 -9.51 -0.09 -5.36
CA LEU A 78 -10.00 -1.33 -4.79
C LEU A 78 -9.15 -1.72 -3.58
N ASP A 79 -9.82 -2.22 -2.56
CA ASP A 79 -9.21 -2.84 -1.38
C ASP A 79 -9.93 -4.16 -1.05
N TRP A 80 -9.43 -4.89 -0.06
CA TRP A 80 -10.01 -6.17 0.34
C TRP A 80 -11.46 -6.08 0.84
N SER A 81 -11.94 -4.91 1.26
CA SER A 81 -13.35 -4.73 1.66
C SER A 81 -14.32 -4.75 0.46
N HIS A 82 -13.82 -4.47 -0.75
CA HIS A 82 -14.61 -4.54 -1.98
C HIS A 82 -14.85 -5.99 -2.44
N PHE A 83 -14.05 -6.94 -1.96
CA PHE A 83 -14.13 -8.34 -2.34
C PHE A 83 -14.80 -9.17 -1.23
N ASN A 84 -15.60 -10.15 -1.64
CA ASN A 84 -16.15 -11.16 -0.73
C ASN A 84 -15.76 -12.54 -1.23
N ILE A 85 -15.09 -13.33 -0.40
CA ILE A 85 -14.76 -14.71 -0.73
C ILE A 85 -16.00 -15.58 -0.48
N LYS A 86 -16.62 -16.06 -1.56
CA LYS A 86 -17.80 -16.93 -1.50
C LYS A 86 -17.41 -18.40 -1.75
N ALA A 87 -16.69 -18.98 -0.80
CA ALA A 87 -16.13 -20.34 -0.91
C ALA A 87 -17.16 -21.43 -1.26
N ARG A 88 -18.43 -21.28 -0.89
CA ARG A 88 -19.49 -22.27 -1.15
C ARG A 88 -20.10 -22.20 -2.57
N LEU A 89 -19.92 -21.09 -3.29
CA LEU A 89 -20.59 -20.86 -4.57
C LEU A 89 -19.81 -21.38 -5.78
N LEU A 90 -18.49 -21.55 -5.67
CA LEU A 90 -17.62 -21.89 -6.81
C LEU A 90 -17.07 -23.32 -6.79
N GLY A 91 -17.54 -24.18 -5.88
CA GLY A 91 -16.90 -25.48 -5.64
C GLY A 91 -15.50 -25.32 -5.01
N ALA A 92 -14.94 -26.40 -4.52
CA ALA A 92 -13.58 -26.44 -3.99
C ALA A 92 -12.77 -27.46 -4.79
N GLU A 93 -11.59 -27.06 -5.25
CA GLU A 93 -10.64 -27.92 -5.92
C GLU A 93 -9.43 -28.12 -5.00
N GLY A 94 -8.85 -29.32 -4.99
CA GLY A 94 -7.62 -29.62 -4.23
C GLY A 94 -7.65 -30.99 -3.55
N ILE A 95 -8.65 -31.23 -2.70
CA ILE A 95 -8.79 -32.49 -1.96
C ILE A 95 -10.21 -33.07 -2.10
N ASP A 96 -10.38 -34.34 -1.77
CA ASP A 96 -11.67 -35.03 -1.79
C ASP A 96 -12.71 -34.27 -0.93
N PRO A 97 -13.94 -34.03 -1.43
CA PRO A 97 -14.97 -33.23 -0.75
C PRO A 97 -15.67 -34.00 0.38
N ASN A 98 -14.92 -34.81 1.13
CA ASN A 98 -15.38 -35.49 2.33
C ASN A 98 -15.10 -34.61 3.56
N PRO A 99 -16.09 -34.33 4.43
CA PRO A 99 -15.91 -33.56 5.66
C PRO A 99 -14.80 -34.06 6.60
N ASP A 100 -14.52 -35.37 6.58
CA ASP A 100 -13.46 -35.99 7.40
C ASP A 100 -12.05 -35.76 6.81
N ILE A 101 -11.98 -35.35 5.54
CA ILE A 101 -10.73 -35.16 4.78
C ILE A 101 -10.47 -33.67 4.50
N ALA A 102 -11.51 -32.92 4.13
CA ALA A 102 -11.48 -31.49 3.79
C ALA A 102 -11.40 -30.60 5.05
N LEU A 103 -10.38 -30.86 5.88
CA LEU A 103 -10.08 -30.12 7.09
C LEU A 103 -9.03 -29.04 6.82
N PHE A 104 -9.11 -27.91 7.53
CA PHE A 104 -8.16 -26.79 7.37
C PHE A 104 -6.67 -27.16 7.55
N PRO A 105 -6.25 -28.17 8.34
CA PRO A 105 -4.84 -28.54 8.46
C PRO A 105 -4.28 -29.20 7.19
N ASN A 106 -5.14 -29.73 6.32
CA ASN A 106 -4.75 -30.42 5.09
C ASN A 106 -4.58 -29.46 3.90
N VAL A 107 -4.77 -28.14 4.13
CA VAL A 107 -4.58 -27.13 3.09
C VAL A 107 -3.09 -27.03 2.77
N ASP A 108 -2.76 -27.27 1.51
CA ASP A 108 -1.44 -26.97 0.97
C ASP A 108 -1.31 -25.45 0.74
N VAL A 109 -0.30 -24.87 1.38
CA VAL A 109 0.04 -23.44 1.29
C VAL A 109 1.41 -23.22 0.67
N GLU A 110 2.03 -24.27 0.11
CA GLU A 110 3.27 -24.15 -0.62
C GLU A 110 3.08 -23.32 -1.90
N THR A 111 4.12 -22.57 -2.28
CA THR A 111 4.09 -21.74 -3.49
C THR A 111 5.48 -21.64 -4.09
N SER A 112 5.62 -20.95 -5.23
CA SER A 112 6.93 -20.65 -5.81
C SER A 112 7.00 -19.20 -6.27
N VAL A 113 8.14 -18.57 -6.02
CA VAL A 113 8.43 -17.21 -6.46
C VAL A 113 9.74 -17.25 -7.24
N ALA A 114 9.70 -16.81 -8.50
CA ALA A 114 10.87 -16.83 -9.40
C ALA A 114 11.59 -18.20 -9.47
N GLY A 115 10.83 -19.30 -9.40
CA GLY A 115 11.38 -20.67 -9.46
C GLY A 115 11.92 -21.21 -8.13
N ILE A 116 11.82 -20.44 -7.04
CA ILE A 116 12.22 -20.88 -5.69
C ILE A 116 10.98 -21.38 -4.95
N PRO A 117 10.95 -22.63 -4.48
CA PRO A 117 9.84 -23.17 -3.69
C PRO A 117 9.80 -22.57 -2.29
N LEU A 118 8.61 -22.21 -1.82
CA LEU A 118 8.32 -21.61 -0.52
C LEU A 118 7.26 -22.46 0.20
N LYS A 119 7.43 -22.64 1.51
CA LYS A 119 6.48 -23.40 2.33
C LYS A 119 5.19 -22.65 2.66
N ILE A 120 5.21 -21.32 2.55
CA ILE A 120 4.07 -20.44 2.86
C ILE A 120 4.03 -19.29 1.84
N PRO A 121 2.83 -18.77 1.48
CA PRO A 121 2.68 -17.71 0.50
C PRO A 121 2.73 -16.35 1.20
N VAL A 122 3.71 -16.17 2.10
CA VAL A 122 3.91 -14.94 2.87
C VAL A 122 5.35 -14.48 2.68
N ILE A 123 5.51 -13.25 2.23
CA ILE A 123 6.80 -12.64 1.91
C ILE A 123 6.93 -11.37 2.75
N ILE A 124 8.11 -11.17 3.34
CA ILE A 124 8.45 -9.93 4.04
C ILE A 124 9.04 -8.99 2.99
N GLY A 125 8.42 -7.83 2.81
CA GLY A 125 8.88 -6.75 1.93
C GLY A 125 9.49 -5.60 2.71
#